data_AF-A0A939EF49-F1
#
_entry.id   AF-A0A939EF49-F1
#
_cell.length_a   1.000
_cell.length_b   1.000
_cell.length_c   1.000
_cell.angle_alpha   90.00
_cell.angle_beta   90.00
_cell.angle_gamma   90.00
#
_symmetry.space_group_name_H-M   'P 1'
#
loop_
_entity.id
_entity.type
_entity.pdbx_description
1 polymer ?
#
loop_
_entity_poly.entity_id
_entity_poly.type
_entity_poly.pdbx_seq_one_letter_code
_entity_poly.pdbx_strand_id
1 'polypeptide(L)'
;MRPGSKTLAALWGLAEATVFFIVPDVLLTCLALSSLKKALWASLAAALAAVLGGVLVWVCAAGFPEATFAFLRHVPGISNATFATVRDLLAQGLFPGMLQGAFTGVPYKIFAAEAGATGSNPVLFAVVSPLVRFPRFAIMSLIAFGLSGLVGTRLSSRRKTMVCLTLWAMFYVAYFRVVGW
;
A
#
# COMPACT_ATOMS: atom_id res chain seq x y z
N MET A 1 20.14 -14.95 -3.23
CA MET A 1 18.75 -14.45 -3.31
C MET A 1 18.39 -14.37 -4.79
N ARG A 2 17.24 -14.90 -5.25
CA ARG A 2 16.84 -14.68 -6.66
C ARG A 2 16.60 -13.17 -6.84
N PRO A 3 17.32 -12.47 -7.73
CA PRO A 3 17.26 -11.01 -7.88
C PRO A 3 15.84 -10.46 -8.05
N GLY A 4 14.92 -11.23 -8.63
CA GLY A 4 13.57 -10.78 -8.99
C GLY A 4 12.64 -10.39 -7.83
N SER A 5 12.86 -10.84 -6.58
CA SER A 5 11.90 -10.59 -5.49
C SER A 5 11.86 -9.12 -5.02
N LYS A 6 13.00 -8.43 -5.03
CA LYS A 6 13.04 -7.00 -4.66
C LYS A 6 12.48 -6.12 -5.79
N THR A 7 12.87 -6.43 -7.03
CA THR A 7 12.39 -5.74 -8.22
C THR A 7 10.88 -5.87 -8.37
N LEU A 8 10.34 -7.07 -8.17
CA LEU A 8 8.89 -7.29 -8.20
C LEU A 8 8.18 -6.47 -7.12
N ALA A 9 8.70 -6.43 -5.89
CA ALA A 9 8.12 -5.64 -4.81
C ALA A 9 8.18 -4.13 -5.10
N ALA A 10 9.28 -3.65 -5.69
CA ALA A 10 9.41 -2.26 -6.11
C ALA A 10 8.40 -1.90 -7.22
N LEU A 11 8.32 -2.71 -8.28
CA LEU A 11 7.36 -2.51 -9.37
C LEU A 11 5.91 -2.57 -8.87
N TRP A 12 5.60 -3.49 -7.96
CA TRP A 12 4.28 -3.58 -7.35
C TRP A 12 3.97 -2.35 -6.49
N GLY A 13 4.92 -1.90 -5.65
CA GLY A 13 4.75 -0.69 -4.85
C GLY A 13 4.52 0.56 -5.70
N LEU A 14 5.26 0.71 -6.79
CA LEU A 14 5.07 1.78 -7.77
C LEU A 14 3.69 1.70 -8.45
N ALA A 15 3.32 0.50 -8.92
CA ALA A 15 2.05 0.27 -9.59
C ALA A 15 0.88 0.55 -8.66
N GLU A 16 0.91 0.08 -7.41
CA GLU A 16 -0.14 0.34 -6.44
C GLU A 16 -0.25 1.83 -6.10
N ALA A 17 0.87 2.53 -5.95
CA ALA A 17 0.88 3.94 -5.61
C ALA A 17 0.28 4.82 -6.72
N THR A 18 0.19 4.30 -7.95
CA THR A 18 -0.31 5.01 -9.13
C THR A 18 -1.70 4.51 -9.52
N VAL A 19 -1.81 3.29 -10.06
CA VAL A 19 -3.02 2.82 -10.76
C VAL A 19 -3.56 1.49 -10.22
N PHE A 20 -2.70 0.65 -9.66
CA PHE A 20 -3.07 -0.71 -9.26
C PHE A 20 -3.81 -0.74 -7.92
N PHE A 21 -4.85 -1.56 -7.81
CA PHE A 21 -5.74 -1.60 -6.64
C PHE A 21 -5.39 -2.69 -5.62
N ILE A 22 -4.45 -3.60 -5.96
CA ILE A 22 -3.99 -4.66 -5.05
C ILE A 22 -2.70 -4.21 -4.36
N VAL A 23 -2.72 -4.21 -3.03
CA VAL A 23 -1.62 -3.76 -2.16
C VAL A 23 -0.44 -4.75 -2.20
N PRO A 24 0.82 -4.27 -2.23
CA PRO A 24 2.02 -5.14 -2.26
C PRO A 24 2.15 -6.08 -1.05
N ASP A 25 1.40 -5.84 0.04
CA ASP A 25 1.34 -6.71 1.23
C ASP A 25 1.10 -8.19 0.87
N VAL A 26 0.37 -8.49 -0.21
CA VAL A 26 0.16 -9.88 -0.70
C VAL A 26 1.50 -10.58 -0.97
N LEU A 27 2.37 -9.92 -1.74
CA LEU A 27 3.69 -10.44 -2.07
C LEU A 27 4.60 -10.47 -0.83
N LEU A 28 4.58 -9.38 -0.05
CA LEU A 28 5.48 -9.21 1.10
C LEU A 28 5.21 -10.24 2.20
N THR A 29 3.93 -10.49 2.52
CA THR A 29 3.54 -11.53 3.47
C THR A 29 3.89 -12.93 2.98
N CYS A 30 3.70 -13.23 1.68
CA CYS A 30 4.15 -14.50 1.10
C CYS A 30 5.67 -14.70 1.19
N LEU A 31 6.45 -13.64 0.95
CA LEU A 31 7.90 -13.67 1.11
C LEU A 31 8.30 -13.89 2.58
N ALA A 32 7.57 -13.26 3.50
CA ALA A 32 7.81 -13.36 4.93
C ALA A 32 7.68 -14.79 5.44
N LEU A 33 6.75 -15.58 4.89
CA LEU A 33 6.61 -17.02 5.22
C LEU A 33 7.89 -17.83 5.00
N SER A 34 8.75 -17.39 4.07
CA SER A 34 10.00 -18.05 3.74
C SER A 34 11.22 -17.44 4.44
N SER A 35 11.27 -16.10 4.55
CA SER A 35 12.37 -15.39 5.18
C SER A 35 11.97 -13.95 5.50
N LEU A 36 11.92 -13.65 6.80
CA LEU A 36 11.64 -12.29 7.28
C LEU A 36 12.65 -11.26 6.71
N LYS A 37 13.95 -11.58 6.72
CA LYS A 37 14.99 -10.69 6.17
C LYS A 37 14.70 -10.30 4.72
N LYS A 38 14.27 -11.26 3.88
CA LYS A 38 13.92 -10.97 2.48
C LYS A 38 12.68 -10.09 2.37
N ALA A 39 11.66 -10.37 3.17
CA ALA A 39 10.43 -9.59 3.20
C ALA A 39 10.65 -8.15 3.64
N LEU A 40 11.50 -7.90 4.66
CA LEU A 40 11.83 -6.54 5.11
C LEU A 40 12.58 -5.74 4.03
N TRP A 41 13.56 -6.35 3.36
CA TRP A 41 14.24 -5.69 2.24
C TRP A 41 13.31 -5.42 1.06
N ALA A 42 12.39 -6.34 0.77
CA ALA A 42 11.37 -6.14 -0.26
C ALA A 42 10.35 -5.05 0.15
N SER A 43 10.00 -4.96 1.44
CA SER A 43 9.11 -3.95 2.00
C SER A 43 9.70 -2.55 1.88
N LEU A 44 11.00 -2.41 2.15
CA LEU A 44 11.72 -1.16 1.96
C LEU A 44 11.75 -0.75 0.48
N ALA A 45 12.05 -1.70 -0.42
CA ALA A 45 12.05 -1.43 -1.85
C ALA A 45 10.65 -1.02 -2.37
N ALA A 46 9.59 -1.71 -1.92
CA ALA A 46 8.21 -1.36 -2.25
C ALA A 46 7.82 0.02 -1.71
N ALA A 47 8.19 0.35 -0.47
CA ALA A 47 7.91 1.65 0.12
C ALA A 47 8.60 2.79 -0.65
N LEU A 48 9.89 2.64 -0.97
CA LEU A 48 10.64 3.65 -1.73
C LEU A 48 10.09 3.83 -3.15
N ALA A 49 9.76 2.73 -3.84
CA ALA A 49 9.16 2.80 -5.18
C ALA A 49 7.74 3.41 -5.14
N ALA A 50 6.98 3.15 -4.08
CA ALA A 50 5.68 3.79 -3.86
C ALA A 50 5.79 5.31 -3.62
N VAL A 51 6.92 5.81 -3.11
CA VAL A 51 7.17 7.26 -3.04
C VAL A 51 7.21 7.85 -4.44
N LEU A 52 7.95 7.23 -5.36
CA LEU A 52 8.03 7.70 -6.75
C LEU A 52 6.66 7.73 -7.42
N GLY A 53 5.85 6.67 -7.21
CA GLY A 53 4.48 6.62 -7.71
C GLY A 53 3.57 7.66 -7.09
N GLY A 54 3.68 7.87 -5.77
CA GLY A 54 2.91 8.90 -5.06
C GLY A 54 3.30 10.31 -5.49
N VAL A 55 4.58 10.60 -5.66
CA VAL A 55 5.07 11.89 -6.16
C VAL A 55 4.57 12.13 -7.58
N LEU A 56 4.50 11.11 -8.44
CA LEU A 56 3.91 11.23 -9.76
C LEU A 56 2.43 11.65 -9.67
N VAL A 57 1.64 10.98 -8.84
CA VAL A 57 0.22 11.32 -8.61
C VAL A 57 0.09 12.72 -8.02
N TRP A 58 0.97 13.09 -7.08
CA TRP A 58 1.02 14.42 -6.48
C TRP A 58 1.25 15.50 -7.54
N VAL A 59 2.24 15.31 -8.43
CA VAL A 59 2.56 16.27 -9.51
C VAL A 59 1.38 16.39 -10.49
N CYS A 60 0.76 15.26 -10.87
CA CYS A 60 -0.42 15.27 -11.71
C CYS A 60 -1.58 16.03 -11.06
N ALA A 61 -1.83 15.82 -9.77
CA ALA A 61 -2.90 16.52 -9.05
C ALA A 61 -2.61 18.01 -8.83
N ALA A 62 -1.35 18.39 -8.66
CA ALA A 62 -0.95 19.79 -8.54
C ALA A 62 -1.16 20.57 -9.85
N GLY A 63 -0.93 19.94 -11.01
CA GLY A 63 -1.14 20.57 -12.33
C GLY A 63 -2.57 20.43 -12.87
N PHE A 64 -3.19 19.27 -12.66
CA PHE A 64 -4.49 18.89 -13.23
C PHE A 64 -5.35 18.16 -12.18
N PRO A 65 -5.84 18.85 -11.14
CA PRO A 65 -6.54 18.22 -10.02
C PRO A 65 -7.81 17.48 -10.46
N GLU A 66 -8.67 18.14 -11.24
CA GLU A 66 -9.95 17.55 -11.69
C GLU A 66 -9.75 16.30 -12.56
N ALA A 67 -8.79 16.35 -13.49
CA ALA A 67 -8.46 15.20 -14.34
C ALA A 67 -7.87 14.05 -13.51
N THR A 68 -7.02 14.35 -12.53
CA THR A 68 -6.42 13.34 -11.65
C THR A 68 -7.48 12.67 -10.78
N PHE A 69 -8.40 13.45 -10.18
CA PHE A 69 -9.49 12.90 -9.38
C PHE A 69 -10.47 12.09 -10.23
N ALA A 70 -10.80 12.54 -11.44
CA ALA A 70 -11.61 11.77 -12.38
C ALA A 70 -10.95 10.43 -12.74
N PHE A 71 -9.65 10.44 -13.02
CA PHE A 71 -8.88 9.23 -13.31
C PHE A 71 -8.88 8.26 -12.10
N LEU A 72 -8.61 8.77 -10.89
CA LEU A 72 -8.58 7.95 -9.69
C LEU A 72 -9.95 7.35 -9.34
N ARG A 73 -11.06 8.02 -9.68
CA ARG A 73 -12.41 7.46 -9.52
C ARG A 73 -12.71 6.25 -10.40
N HIS A 74 -11.91 6.00 -11.46
CA HIS A 74 -12.00 4.78 -12.25
C HIS A 74 -11.20 3.61 -11.67
N VAL A 75 -10.40 3.85 -10.62
CA VAL A 75 -9.63 2.81 -9.96
C VAL A 75 -10.53 2.09 -8.94
N PRO A 76 -10.60 0.75 -8.96
CA PRO A 76 -11.41 0.02 -8.01
C PRO A 76 -11.06 0.30 -6.55
N GLY A 77 -12.08 0.41 -5.71
CA GLY A 77 -11.94 0.75 -4.29
C GLY A 77 -11.81 2.24 -4.00
N ILE A 78 -12.04 3.11 -4.99
CA ILE A 78 -12.04 4.58 -4.82
C ILE A 78 -13.44 5.12 -5.06
N SER A 79 -13.99 5.76 -4.03
CA SER A 79 -15.30 6.42 -4.09
C SER A 79 -15.21 7.87 -3.61
N ASN A 80 -16.27 8.66 -3.83
CA ASN A 80 -16.37 10.01 -3.29
C ASN A 80 -16.29 10.04 -1.75
N ALA A 81 -16.83 9.01 -1.07
CA ALA A 81 -16.73 8.89 0.38
C ALA A 81 -15.26 8.68 0.83
N THR A 82 -14.49 7.96 0.02
CA THR A 82 -13.06 7.75 0.28
C THR A 82 -12.26 9.06 0.16
N PHE A 83 -12.56 9.90 -0.83
CA PHE A 83 -11.97 11.25 -0.95
C PHE A 83 -12.32 12.14 0.25
N ALA A 84 -13.60 12.17 0.65
CA ALA A 84 -14.04 12.93 1.82
C ALA A 84 -13.29 12.50 3.10
N THR A 85 -13.17 11.18 3.31
CA THR A 85 -12.40 10.62 4.43
C THR A 85 -10.94 11.08 4.42
N VAL A 86 -10.29 11.10 3.25
CA VAL A 86 -8.89 11.57 3.15
C VAL A 86 -8.78 13.06 3.46
N ARG A 87 -9.72 13.89 3.00
CA ARG A 87 -9.73 15.32 3.31
C ARG A 87 -9.82 15.57 4.81
N ASP A 88 -10.70 14.85 5.49
CA ASP A 88 -10.86 14.95 6.95
C ASP A 88 -9.60 14.49 7.70
N LEU A 89 -8.93 13.44 7.21
CA LEU A 89 -7.67 12.97 7.78
C LEU A 89 -6.54 13.99 7.55
N LEU A 90 -6.44 14.57 6.36
CA LEU A 90 -5.41 15.54 6.02
C LEU A 90 -5.63 16.91 6.68
N ALA A 91 -6.85 17.24 7.11
CA ALA A 91 -7.14 18.43 7.91
C ALA A 91 -6.37 18.43 9.25
N GLN A 92 -5.98 17.26 9.76
CA GLN A 92 -5.16 17.12 10.97
C GLN A 92 -3.65 17.31 10.70
N GLY A 93 -3.26 17.45 9.43
CA GLY A 93 -1.88 17.55 8.97
C GLY A 93 -1.43 16.30 8.20
N LEU A 94 -0.40 16.48 7.36
CA LEU A 94 0.04 15.45 6.40
C LEU A 94 0.51 14.16 7.09
N PHE A 95 1.40 14.27 8.08
CA PHE A 95 1.92 13.13 8.81
C PHE A 95 0.85 12.38 9.64
N PRO A 96 0.11 13.00 10.57
CA PRO A 96 -0.90 12.31 11.36
C PRO A 96 -2.04 11.75 10.49
N GLY A 97 -2.48 12.50 9.49
CA GLY A 97 -3.54 12.07 8.56
C GLY A 97 -3.14 10.82 7.76
N MET A 98 -1.93 10.81 7.18
CA MET A 98 -1.43 9.64 6.46
C MET A 98 -1.19 8.45 7.39
N LEU A 99 -0.67 8.69 8.60
CA LEU A 99 -0.43 7.63 9.58
C LEU A 99 -1.75 6.95 10.00
N GLN A 100 -2.78 7.73 10.33
CA GLN A 100 -4.10 7.21 10.65
C GLN A 100 -4.72 6.50 9.43
N GLY A 101 -4.59 7.10 8.24
CA GLY A 101 -5.05 6.54 6.97
C GLY A 101 -4.46 5.17 6.63
N ALA A 102 -3.23 4.89 7.05
CA ALA A 102 -2.58 3.60 6.81
C ALA A 102 -3.31 2.42 7.47
N PHE A 103 -4.11 2.68 8.52
CA PHE A 103 -4.87 1.68 9.25
C PHE A 103 -6.35 1.63 8.86
N THR A 104 -6.88 2.64 8.16
CA THR A 104 -8.30 2.68 7.74
C THR A 104 -8.57 1.95 6.42
N GLY A 105 -7.53 1.48 5.73
CA GLY A 105 -7.67 0.77 4.45
C GLY A 105 -7.93 1.69 3.25
N VAL A 106 -7.74 3.00 3.43
CA VAL A 106 -7.89 3.99 2.37
C VAL A 106 -6.68 3.96 1.43
N PRO A 107 -6.87 3.98 0.09
CA PRO A 107 -5.76 3.93 -0.86
C PRO A 107 -4.80 5.13 -0.73
N TYR A 108 -3.51 4.84 -0.64
CA TYR A 108 -2.45 5.85 -0.52
C TYR A 108 -2.46 6.90 -1.64
N LYS A 109 -2.83 6.51 -2.87
CA LYS A 109 -2.88 7.41 -4.02
C LYS A 109 -3.86 8.57 -3.86
N ILE A 110 -4.90 8.41 -3.04
CA ILE A 110 -5.85 9.49 -2.73
C ILE A 110 -5.16 10.54 -1.83
N PHE A 111 -4.37 10.11 -0.85
CA PHE A 111 -3.54 11.03 -0.06
C PHE A 111 -2.55 11.78 -0.94
N ALA A 112 -1.92 11.11 -1.90
CA ALA A 112 -1.00 11.73 -2.85
C ALA A 112 -1.70 12.80 -3.70
N ALA A 113 -2.88 12.48 -4.23
CA ALA A 113 -3.64 13.40 -5.07
C ALA A 113 -4.19 14.60 -4.27
N GLU A 114 -4.76 14.37 -3.09
CA GLU A 114 -5.25 15.46 -2.22
C GLU A 114 -4.10 16.35 -1.74
N ALA A 115 -2.96 15.78 -1.35
CA ALA A 115 -1.77 16.55 -1.01
C ALA A 115 -1.24 17.38 -2.19
N GLY A 116 -1.34 16.87 -3.43
CA GLY A 116 -0.97 17.59 -4.65
C GLY A 116 -1.91 18.73 -4.96
N ALA A 117 -3.21 18.45 -4.97
CA ALA A 117 -4.25 19.43 -5.25
C ALA A 117 -4.30 20.58 -4.24
N THR A 118 -3.95 20.31 -2.97
CA THR A 118 -3.87 21.33 -1.91
C THR A 118 -2.53 22.09 -1.87
N GLY A 119 -1.57 21.74 -2.73
CA GLY A 119 -0.26 22.39 -2.76
C GLY A 119 0.63 22.05 -1.55
N SER A 120 0.41 20.91 -0.91
CA SER A 120 1.24 20.45 0.22
C SER A 120 2.69 20.25 -0.21
N ASN A 121 3.66 20.58 0.64
CA ASN A 121 5.08 20.49 0.27
C ASN A 121 5.47 19.07 -0.26
N PRO A 122 5.95 18.94 -1.51
CA PRO A 122 6.22 17.64 -2.12
C PRO A 122 7.40 16.91 -1.46
N VAL A 123 8.38 17.63 -0.91
CA VAL A 123 9.50 17.05 -0.17
C VAL A 123 9.00 16.45 1.14
N LEU A 124 8.13 17.17 1.85
CA LEU A 124 7.52 16.66 3.08
C LEU A 124 6.68 15.41 2.78
N PHE A 125 5.86 15.43 1.72
CA PHE A 125 5.10 14.26 1.28
C PHE A 125 6.02 13.07 0.97
N ALA A 126 7.11 13.29 0.23
CA ALA A 126 8.05 12.25 -0.13
C ALA A 126 8.78 11.65 1.09
N VAL A 127 9.00 12.42 2.15
CA VAL A 127 9.61 11.96 3.41
C VAL A 127 8.60 11.23 4.30
N VAL A 128 7.38 11.75 4.42
CA VAL A 128 6.30 11.13 5.23
C VAL A 128 5.86 9.79 4.65
N SER A 129 5.78 9.69 3.33
CA SER A 129 5.30 8.49 2.64
C SER A 129 6.02 7.20 3.04
N PRO A 130 7.36 7.08 2.98
CA PRO A 130 8.05 5.87 3.41
C PRO A 130 7.94 5.67 4.93
N LEU A 131 7.90 6.73 5.73
CA LEU A 131 7.74 6.65 7.19
C LEU A 131 6.40 6.05 7.61
N VAL A 132 5.34 6.22 6.81
CA VAL A 132 4.03 5.63 7.05
C VAL A 132 3.92 4.24 6.41
N ARG A 133 4.38 4.09 5.17
CA ARG A 133 4.18 2.86 4.39
C ARG A 133 5.11 1.72 4.83
N PHE A 134 6.38 2.00 5.10
CA PHE A 134 7.33 0.96 5.48
C PHE A 134 6.94 0.26 6.79
N PRO A 135 6.56 0.95 7.88
CA PRO A 135 6.12 0.29 9.10
C PRO A 135 4.92 -0.63 8.87
N ARG A 136 3.91 -0.21 8.10
CA ARG A 136 2.77 -1.07 7.75
C ARG A 136 3.22 -2.37 7.09
N PHE A 137 4.05 -2.27 6.04
CA PHE A 137 4.58 -3.42 5.33
C PHE A 137 5.46 -4.33 6.21
N ALA A 138 6.29 -3.73 7.06
CA ALA A 138 7.17 -4.44 7.98
C ALA A 138 6.37 -5.18 9.06
N ILE A 139 5.37 -4.52 9.67
CA ILE A 139 4.48 -5.11 10.67
C ILE A 139 3.70 -6.28 10.07
N MET A 140 3.10 -6.12 8.89
CA MET A 140 2.38 -7.22 8.24
C MET A 140 3.31 -8.40 7.91
N SER A 141 4.54 -8.12 7.47
CA SER A 141 5.56 -9.15 7.25
C SER A 141 5.96 -9.87 8.55
N LEU A 142 6.12 -9.13 9.65
CA LEU A 142 6.44 -9.67 10.97
C LEU A 142 5.31 -10.57 11.50
N ILE A 143 4.05 -10.13 11.38
CA ILE A 143 2.88 -10.92 11.76
C ILE A 143 2.83 -12.22 10.95
N ALA A 144 2.97 -12.13 9.63
CA ALA A 144 2.97 -13.32 8.76
C ALA A 144 4.10 -14.30 9.11
N PHE A 145 5.30 -13.80 9.40
CA PHE A 145 6.43 -14.62 9.82
C PHE A 145 6.19 -15.28 11.19
N GLY A 146 5.67 -14.52 12.17
CA GLY A 146 5.33 -15.02 13.50
C GLY A 146 4.27 -16.12 13.45
N LEU A 147 3.17 -15.90 12.72
CA LEU A 147 2.13 -16.91 12.50
C LEU A 147 2.67 -18.15 11.79
N SER A 148 3.57 -17.99 10.80
CA SER A 148 4.25 -19.11 10.14
C SER A 148 5.09 -19.93 11.14
N GLY A 149 5.74 -19.27 12.09
CA GLY A 149 6.49 -19.90 13.18
C GLY A 149 5.60 -20.68 14.15
N LEU A 150 4.46 -20.10 14.55
CA LEU A 150 3.48 -20.75 15.44
C LEU A 150 2.86 -22.02 14.83
N VAL A 151 2.58 -21.99 13.53
CA VAL A 151 2.12 -23.18 12.78
C VAL A 151 3.24 -24.23 12.68
N GLY A 152 4.51 -23.83 12.78
CA GLY A 152 5.66 -24.72 12.81
C GLY A 152 5.77 -25.58 11.55
N THR A 153 6.08 -26.87 11.72
CA THR A 153 6.17 -27.87 10.64
C THR A 153 4.82 -28.51 10.29
N ARG A 154 3.73 -28.13 10.97
CA ARG A 154 2.39 -28.72 10.76
C ARG A 154 1.91 -28.56 9.31
N LEU A 155 2.33 -27.47 8.65
CA LEU A 155 2.04 -27.22 7.24
C LEU A 155 3.34 -27.11 6.44
N SER A 156 3.35 -27.73 5.25
CA SER A 156 4.43 -27.54 4.28
C SER A 156 4.45 -26.09 3.76
N SER A 157 5.60 -25.61 3.30
CA SER A 157 5.75 -24.24 2.81
C SER A 157 4.75 -23.88 1.71
N ARG A 158 4.43 -24.84 0.81
CA ARG A 158 3.41 -24.65 -0.23
C ARG A 158 2.02 -24.41 0.36
N ARG A 159 1.63 -25.21 1.37
CA ARG A 159 0.33 -25.05 2.04
C ARG A 159 0.24 -23.71 2.78
N LYS A 160 1.31 -23.27 3.45
CA LYS A 160 1.36 -21.94 4.09
C LYS A 160 1.14 -20.82 3.08
N THR A 161 1.78 -20.89 1.91
CA THR A 161 1.56 -19.91 0.83
C THR A 161 0.14 -19.98 0.29
N MET A 162 -0.44 -21.17 0.07
CA MET A 162 -1.83 -21.30 -0.38
C MET A 162 -2.82 -20.70 0.61
N VAL A 163 -2.64 -20.95 1.91
CA VAL A 163 -3.47 -20.34 2.97
C VAL A 163 -3.35 -18.83 2.94
N CYS A 164 -2.12 -18.29 2.86
CA CYS A 164 -1.89 -16.85 2.78
C CYS A 164 -2.58 -16.21 1.56
N LEU A 165 -2.45 -16.81 0.37
CA LEU A 165 -3.12 -16.33 -0.84
C LEU A 165 -4.64 -16.44 -0.73
N THR A 166 -5.16 -17.49 -0.11
CA THR A 166 -6.60 -17.66 0.12
C THR A 166 -7.15 -16.59 1.07
N LEU A 167 -6.44 -16.29 2.15
CA LEU A 167 -6.79 -15.21 3.08
C LEU A 167 -6.82 -13.85 2.38
N TRP A 168 -5.83 -13.56 1.53
CA TRP A 168 -5.82 -12.33 0.72
C TRP A 168 -6.96 -12.29 -0.30
N ALA A 169 -7.24 -13.40 -0.98
CA ALA A 169 -8.37 -13.48 -1.90
C ALA A 169 -9.70 -13.21 -1.18
N MET A 170 -9.92 -13.82 -0.01
CA MET A 170 -11.11 -13.56 0.81
C MET A 170 -11.19 -12.10 1.27
N PHE A 171 -10.06 -11.51 1.70
CA PHE A 171 -9.99 -10.10 2.07
C PHE A 171 -10.42 -9.19 0.92
N TYR A 172 -9.88 -9.36 -0.29
CA TYR A 172 -10.26 -8.51 -1.43
C TYR A 172 -11.68 -8.74 -1.89
N VAL A 173 -12.18 -9.99 -1.88
CA VAL A 173 -13.59 -10.26 -2.19
C VAL A 173 -14.50 -9.54 -1.20
N ALA A 174 -14.19 -9.57 0.10
CA ALA A 174 -14.95 -8.82 1.10
C ALA A 174 -14.81 -7.30 0.92
N TYR A 175 -13.60 -6.82 0.67
CA TYR A 175 -13.30 -5.39 0.47
C TYR A 175 -14.07 -4.82 -0.72
N PHE A 176 -14.00 -5.45 -1.89
CA PHE A 176 -14.72 -4.97 -3.09
C PHE A 176 -16.24 -5.14 -3.00
N ARG A 177 -16.73 -6.06 -2.16
CA ARG A 177 -18.18 -6.13 -1.87
C ARG A 177 -18.68 -4.94 -1.05
N VAL A 178 -17.84 -4.39 -0.17
CA VAL A 178 -18.22 -3.25 0.69
C VAL A 178 -17.94 -1.92 0.00
N VAL A 179 -16.75 -1.77 -0.59
CA VAL A 179 -16.29 -0.49 -1.16
C VAL A 179 -16.78 -0.29 -2.60
N GLY A 180 -17.17 -1.37 -3.28
CA GLY A 180 -17.55 -1.35 -4.68
C GLY A 180 -16.36 -1.51 -5.62
N TRP A 181 -16.70 -1.69 -6.90
CA TRP A 181 -15.75 -1.80 -8.01
C TRP A 181 -15.45 -0.44 -8.62
#